data_AF-A0A6M3L7D4-F1
#
_entry.id   AF-A0A6M3L7D4-F1
#
_cell.length_a   1.000
_cell.length_b   1.000
_cell.length_c   1.000
_cell.angle_alpha   90.00
_cell.angle_beta   90.00
_cell.angle_gamma   90.00
#
_symmetry.space_group_name_H-M   'P 1'
#
loop_
_entity.id
_entity.type
_entity.pdbx_description
1 polymer ?
#
loop_
_entity_poly.entity_id
_entity_poly.type
_entity_poly.pdbx_seq_one_letter_code
_entity_poly.pdbx_strand_id
1 'polypeptide(L)'
;MLLQPKAPAWRVLCEAAKDAGNVSGGEPKTGEAGKTTDAGAEDKDPEDLTGLKSALAKTKVERNTLREQAKAANAELETVRKAKADQDLAEKQAEEARLLEAGKFEELSKAQKTELEKLTGQIAELKDAKTARDKAEAVINAHLEARKKSMALPDAINALLAKLDPYEQLAWLDKNGESVSGGNGKHDAAPGGKVGSSELTPEEKRARSVSMASLG
;
A
#
# COMPACT_ATOMS: atom_id res chain seq x y z
N MET A 1 8.79 -25.27 -41.95
CA MET A 1 10.24 -25.54 -42.04
C MET A 1 10.92 -24.85 -40.87
N LEU A 2 11.21 -25.58 -39.79
CA LEU A 2 11.87 -25.04 -38.60
C LEU A 2 13.38 -25.02 -38.82
N LEU A 3 13.97 -23.82 -38.90
CA LEU A 3 15.41 -23.62 -38.95
C LEU A 3 16.02 -24.06 -37.60
N GLN A 4 16.81 -25.12 -37.63
CA GLN A 4 17.63 -25.54 -36.48
C GLN A 4 18.70 -24.45 -36.20
N PRO A 5 18.92 -24.04 -34.94
CA PRO A 5 19.99 -23.12 -34.61
C PRO A 5 21.35 -23.80 -34.82
N LYS A 6 22.19 -23.21 -35.68
CA LYS A 6 23.58 -23.63 -35.89
C LYS A 6 24.30 -23.68 -34.54
N ALA A 7 24.85 -24.84 -34.19
CA ALA A 7 25.59 -25.00 -32.95
C ALA A 7 26.75 -23.99 -32.87
N PRO A 8 26.98 -23.35 -31.71
CA PRO A 8 28.05 -22.37 -31.56
C PRO A 8 29.41 -23.05 -31.70
N ALA A 9 30.36 -22.36 -32.36
CA ALA A 9 31.66 -22.90 -32.79
C ALA A 9 32.48 -23.58 -31.67
N TRP A 10 32.25 -23.22 -30.41
CA TRP A 10 32.91 -23.85 -29.25
C TRP A 10 32.54 -25.33 -29.05
N ARG A 11 31.33 -25.76 -29.45
CA ARG A 11 30.95 -27.19 -29.36
C ARG A 11 31.72 -28.05 -30.35
N VAL A 12 31.95 -27.54 -31.55
CA VAL A 12 32.71 -28.24 -32.61
C VAL A 12 34.17 -28.44 -32.20
N LEU A 13 34.76 -27.46 -31.50
CA LEU A 13 36.12 -27.56 -30.95
C LEU A 13 36.22 -28.56 -29.79
N CYS A 14 35.18 -28.68 -28.95
CA CYS A 14 35.15 -29.67 -27.87
C CYS A 14 34.99 -31.11 -28.36
N GLU A 15 34.25 -31.35 -29.45
CA GLU A 15 34.17 -32.68 -30.08
C GLU A 15 35.47 -33.07 -30.77
N ALA A 16 36.12 -32.16 -31.50
CA ALA A 16 37.42 -32.41 -32.13
C ALA A 16 38.54 -32.72 -31.10
N ALA A 17 38.48 -32.12 -29.91
CA ALA A 17 39.42 -32.42 -28.83
C ALA A 17 39.19 -33.79 -28.17
N LYS A 18 37.96 -34.32 -28.21
CA LYS A 18 37.63 -35.67 -27.75
C LYS A 18 38.20 -36.74 -28.67
N ASP A 19 38.16 -36.51 -29.98
CA ASP A 19 38.71 -37.45 -30.97
C ASP A 19 40.25 -37.47 -30.99
N ALA A 20 40.89 -36.34 -30.70
CA ALA A 20 42.35 -36.26 -30.55
C ALA A 20 42.88 -36.94 -29.26
N GLY A 21 42.02 -37.13 -28.25
CA GLY A 21 42.37 -37.76 -26.97
C GLY A 21 42.42 -39.30 -26.99
N ASN A 22 42.02 -39.95 -28.09
CA ASN A 22 41.93 -41.41 -28.18
C ASN A 22 43.11 -42.09 -28.94
N VAL A 23 44.24 -41.40 -29.13
CA VAL A 23 45.44 -41.96 -29.81
C VAL A 23 46.63 -42.10 -28.85
N SER A 24 46.39 -42.63 -27.66
CA SER A 24 47.45 -43.01 -26.71
C SER A 24 47.07 -44.30 -25.99
N GLY A 25 47.39 -45.44 -26.61
CA GLY A 25 47.14 -46.76 -26.00
C GLY A 25 47.43 -47.92 -26.95
N GLY A 26 48.67 -48.00 -27.46
CA GLY A 26 49.12 -49.13 -28.25
C GLY A 26 50.60 -49.36 -28.05
N GLU A 27 50.95 -50.12 -27.01
CA GLU A 27 52.29 -50.71 -26.85
C GLU A 27 52.64 -51.56 -28.09
N PRO A 28 53.82 -51.37 -28.73
CA PRO A 28 54.29 -52.35 -29.69
C PRO A 28 54.76 -53.61 -28.94
N LYS A 29 53.99 -54.69 -29.08
CA LYS A 29 54.44 -56.04 -28.69
C LYS A 29 55.73 -56.37 -29.46
N THR A 30 56.77 -56.69 -28.70
CA THR A 30 57.98 -57.39 -29.12
C THR A 30 57.64 -58.61 -29.97
N GLY A 31 57.94 -58.51 -31.27
CA GLY A 31 57.97 -59.61 -32.21
C GLY A 31 59.41 -59.94 -32.58
N GLU A 32 59.82 -61.13 -32.19
CA GLU A 32 60.72 -62.04 -32.90
C GLU A 32 62.15 -61.59 -33.25
N ALA A 33 63.10 -62.29 -32.63
CA ALA A 33 64.52 -62.27 -32.94
C ALA A 33 64.79 -62.81 -34.35
N GLY A 34 65.29 -61.94 -35.23
CA GLY A 34 65.92 -62.30 -36.50
C GLY A 34 67.30 -61.67 -36.59
N LYS A 35 68.33 -62.51 -36.60
CA LYS A 35 69.77 -62.20 -36.62
C LYS A 35 70.22 -61.58 -37.97
N THR A 36 71.20 -60.66 -37.91
CA THR A 36 72.44 -60.52 -38.75
C THR A 36 73.00 -59.08 -38.54
N THR A 37 74.12 -58.86 -37.83
CA THR A 37 75.52 -58.71 -38.31
C THR A 37 75.59 -58.00 -39.67
N ASP A 38 76.30 -56.89 -39.88
CA ASP A 38 77.67 -56.54 -39.48
C ASP A 38 77.93 -55.03 -39.75
N ALA A 39 79.03 -54.52 -39.22
CA ALA A 39 79.54 -53.17 -39.30
C ALA A 39 79.87 -52.69 -40.73
N GLY A 40 79.71 -51.39 -40.95
CA GLY A 40 80.25 -50.68 -42.12
C GLY A 40 80.34 -49.18 -41.83
N ALA A 41 81.55 -48.72 -41.52
CA ALA A 41 81.89 -47.30 -41.50
C ALA A 41 81.93 -46.81 -42.95
N GLU A 42 80.89 -46.11 -43.38
CA GLU A 42 80.87 -45.37 -44.64
C GLU A 42 80.52 -43.91 -44.33
N ASP A 43 81.33 -43.00 -44.87
CA ASP A 43 81.11 -41.56 -44.86
C ASP A 43 79.71 -41.27 -45.39
N LYS A 44 78.76 -40.96 -44.48
CA LYS A 44 77.41 -40.58 -44.89
C LYS A 44 77.43 -39.22 -45.57
N ASP A 45 77.01 -39.25 -46.82
CA ASP A 45 76.94 -38.17 -47.79
C ASP A 45 76.33 -36.86 -47.25
N PRO A 46 76.69 -35.70 -47.84
CA PRO A 46 76.05 -34.41 -47.56
C PRO A 46 74.51 -34.43 -47.75
N GLU A 47 73.94 -35.43 -48.42
CA GLU A 47 72.50 -35.60 -48.63
C GLU A 47 71.72 -35.88 -47.34
N ASP A 48 72.24 -36.68 -46.39
CA ASP A 48 71.58 -36.96 -45.10
C ASP A 48 71.48 -35.67 -44.23
N LEU A 49 72.53 -34.84 -44.29
CA LEU A 49 72.56 -33.50 -43.67
C LEU A 49 71.56 -32.52 -44.30
N THR A 50 71.29 -32.62 -45.60
CA THR A 50 70.29 -31.76 -46.27
C THR A 50 68.86 -32.15 -45.91
N GLY A 51 68.57 -33.45 -45.80
CA GLY A 51 67.28 -33.95 -45.32
C GLY A 51 66.99 -33.52 -43.89
N LEU A 52 67.99 -33.63 -43.00
CA LEU A 52 67.88 -33.17 -41.61
C LEU A 52 67.64 -31.66 -41.49
N LYS A 53 68.34 -30.85 -42.30
CA LYS A 53 68.14 -29.39 -42.34
C LYS A 53 66.75 -29.01 -42.84
N SER A 54 66.23 -29.73 -43.83
CA SER A 54 64.86 -29.53 -44.36
C SER A 54 63.80 -29.92 -43.33
N ALA A 55 63.95 -31.06 -42.65
CA ALA A 55 63.06 -31.48 -41.57
C ALA A 55 63.09 -30.50 -40.38
N LEU A 56 64.27 -29.99 -40.02
CA LEU A 56 64.44 -28.97 -38.99
C LEU A 56 63.79 -27.63 -39.39
N ALA A 57 63.82 -27.27 -40.67
CA ALA A 57 63.14 -26.07 -41.16
C ALA A 57 61.61 -26.21 -41.09
N LYS A 58 61.07 -27.36 -41.51
CA LYS A 58 59.62 -27.65 -41.43
C LYS A 58 59.10 -27.62 -39.99
N THR A 59 59.78 -28.31 -39.07
CA THR A 59 59.41 -28.30 -37.64
C THR A 59 59.51 -26.91 -37.01
N LYS A 60 60.47 -26.07 -37.42
CA LYS A 60 60.53 -24.67 -36.97
C LYS A 60 59.32 -23.86 -37.45
N VAL A 61 58.89 -24.06 -38.70
CA VAL A 61 57.71 -23.39 -39.26
C VAL A 61 56.45 -23.86 -38.53
N GLU A 62 56.25 -25.16 -38.36
CA GLU A 62 55.10 -25.72 -37.62
C GLU A 62 55.03 -25.21 -36.18
N ARG A 63 56.16 -25.21 -35.46
CA ARG A 63 56.23 -24.66 -34.10
C ARG A 63 55.90 -23.18 -34.06
N ASN A 64 56.35 -22.38 -35.05
CA ASN A 64 56.00 -20.97 -35.11
C ASN A 64 54.49 -20.79 -35.37
N THR A 65 53.91 -21.59 -36.25
CA THR A 65 52.45 -21.57 -36.52
C THR A 65 51.64 -21.93 -35.28
N LEU A 66 52.02 -22.99 -34.57
CA LEU A 66 51.36 -23.40 -33.32
C LEU A 66 51.48 -22.32 -32.23
N ARG A 67 52.62 -21.60 -32.18
CA ARG A 67 52.82 -20.50 -31.24
C ARG A 67 51.88 -19.33 -31.52
N GLU A 68 51.67 -18.99 -32.78
CA GLU A 68 50.73 -17.93 -33.16
C GLU A 68 49.27 -18.35 -32.93
N GLN A 69 48.93 -19.61 -33.19
CA GLN A 69 47.61 -20.16 -32.84
C GLN A 69 47.36 -20.14 -31.32
N ALA A 70 48.36 -20.49 -30.50
CA ALA A 70 48.23 -20.43 -29.05
C ALA A 70 48.07 -18.99 -28.53
N LYS A 71 48.75 -18.01 -29.15
CA LYS A 71 48.54 -16.58 -28.83
C LYS A 71 47.13 -16.12 -29.19
N ALA A 72 46.63 -16.48 -30.37
CA ALA A 72 45.28 -16.14 -30.81
C ALA A 72 44.22 -16.76 -29.88
N ALA A 73 44.37 -18.05 -29.56
CA ALA A 73 43.47 -18.75 -28.63
C ALA A 73 43.47 -18.11 -27.23
N ASN A 74 44.64 -17.70 -26.71
CA ASN A 74 44.72 -17.00 -25.43
C ASN A 74 44.05 -15.62 -25.49
N ALA A 75 44.18 -14.88 -26.59
CA ALA A 75 43.49 -13.60 -26.75
C ALA A 75 41.97 -13.77 -26.77
N GLU A 76 41.46 -14.80 -27.46
CA GLU A 76 40.04 -15.15 -27.45
C GLU A 76 39.55 -15.61 -26.06
N LEU A 77 40.38 -16.37 -25.33
CA LEU A 77 40.05 -16.78 -23.96
C LEU A 77 39.90 -15.58 -23.02
N GLU A 78 40.77 -14.58 -23.17
CA GLU A 78 40.68 -13.34 -22.38
C GLU A 78 39.45 -12.49 -22.76
N THR A 79 39.06 -12.42 -24.04
CA THR A 79 37.83 -11.71 -24.43
C THR A 79 36.59 -12.42 -23.92
N VAL A 80 36.55 -13.75 -24.01
CA VAL A 80 35.43 -14.57 -23.47
C VAL A 80 35.35 -14.43 -21.95
N ARG A 81 36.49 -14.43 -21.24
CA ARG A 81 36.52 -14.21 -19.78
C ARG A 81 35.95 -12.86 -19.40
N LYS A 82 36.33 -11.79 -20.11
CA LYS A 82 35.80 -10.45 -19.87
C LYS A 82 34.30 -10.39 -20.15
N ALA A 83 33.87 -10.89 -21.31
CA ALA A 83 32.45 -10.92 -21.67
C ALA A 83 31.61 -11.68 -20.64
N LYS A 84 32.12 -12.80 -20.12
CA LYS A 84 31.45 -13.56 -19.06
C LYS A 84 31.42 -12.79 -17.74
N ALA A 85 32.52 -12.14 -17.35
CA ALA A 85 32.54 -11.31 -16.15
C ALA A 85 31.55 -10.14 -16.23
N ASP A 86 31.43 -9.51 -17.40
CA ASP A 86 30.48 -8.43 -17.65
C ASP A 86 29.02 -8.94 -17.61
N GLN A 87 28.75 -10.12 -18.18
CA GLN A 87 27.44 -10.77 -18.08
C GLN A 87 27.08 -11.10 -16.63
N ASP A 88 27.99 -11.73 -15.88
CA ASP A 88 27.76 -12.09 -14.48
C ASP A 88 27.49 -10.84 -13.62
N LEU A 89 28.16 -9.71 -13.93
CA LEU A 89 27.91 -8.43 -13.26
C LEU A 89 26.53 -7.86 -13.62
N ALA A 90 26.16 -7.87 -14.90
CA ALA A 90 24.87 -7.38 -15.36
C ALA A 90 23.71 -8.21 -14.78
N GLU A 91 23.84 -9.53 -14.71
CA GLU A 91 22.85 -10.42 -14.10
C GLU A 91 22.66 -10.13 -12.61
N LYS A 92 23.76 -9.92 -11.87
CA LYS A 92 23.68 -9.53 -10.44
C LYS A 92 22.96 -8.21 -10.25
N GLN A 93 23.30 -7.20 -11.04
CA GLN A 93 22.65 -5.88 -10.97
C GLN A 93 21.16 -5.95 -11.31
N ALA A 94 20.79 -6.77 -12.30
CA ALA A 94 19.39 -6.98 -12.68
C ALA A 94 18.59 -7.66 -11.56
N GLU A 95 19.16 -8.67 -10.90
CA GLU A 95 18.51 -9.36 -9.79
C GLU A 95 18.36 -8.45 -8.56
N GLU A 96 19.39 -7.67 -8.22
CA GLU A 96 19.32 -6.67 -7.15
C GLU A 96 18.23 -5.62 -7.43
N ALA A 97 18.14 -5.11 -8.66
CA ALA A 97 17.09 -4.18 -9.06
C ALA A 97 15.69 -4.80 -8.94
N ARG A 98 15.53 -6.06 -9.38
CA ARG A 98 14.27 -6.81 -9.27
C ARG A 98 13.86 -7.00 -7.81
N LEU A 99 14.80 -7.37 -6.94
CA LEU A 99 14.54 -7.55 -5.51
C LEU A 99 14.15 -6.23 -4.84
N LEU A 100 14.80 -5.13 -5.21
CA LEU A 100 14.49 -3.81 -4.69
C LEU A 100 13.11 -3.32 -5.13
N GLU A 101 12.72 -3.58 -6.37
CA GLU A 101 11.36 -3.30 -6.87
C GLU A 101 10.31 -4.17 -6.19
N ALA A 102 10.59 -5.46 -6.01
CA ALA A 102 9.71 -6.36 -5.26
C ALA A 102 9.52 -5.90 -3.80
N GLY A 103 10.59 -5.48 -3.12
CA GLY A 103 10.53 -4.93 -1.76
C GLY A 103 9.67 -3.66 -1.68
N LYS A 104 9.86 -2.71 -2.61
CA LYS A 104 9.03 -1.51 -2.69
C LYS A 104 7.56 -1.83 -2.93
N PHE A 105 7.27 -2.80 -3.78
CA PHE A 105 5.89 -3.24 -4.03
C PHE A 105 5.27 -3.87 -2.77
N GLU A 106 6.04 -4.68 -2.05
CA GLU A 106 5.59 -5.28 -0.79
C GLU A 106 5.31 -4.22 0.29
N GLU A 107 6.18 -3.22 0.44
CA GLU A 107 5.96 -2.08 1.34
C GLU A 107 4.69 -1.31 0.98
N LEU A 108 4.51 -0.98 -0.30
CA LEU A 108 3.33 -0.24 -0.77
C LEU A 108 2.04 -1.03 -0.57
N SER A 109 2.07 -2.35 -0.83
CA SER A 109 0.95 -3.26 -0.60
C SER A 109 0.58 -3.35 0.88
N LYS A 110 1.58 -3.46 1.77
CA LYS A 110 1.35 -3.44 3.23
C LYS A 110 0.73 -2.11 3.67
N ALA A 111 1.26 -0.98 3.20
CA ALA A 111 0.73 0.34 3.54
C ALA A 111 -0.73 0.51 3.10
N GLN A 112 -1.07 0.08 1.88
CA GLN A 112 -2.46 0.11 1.40
C GLN A 112 -3.38 -0.78 2.23
N LYS A 113 -2.94 -1.99 2.57
CA LYS A 113 -3.73 -2.91 3.40
C LYS A 113 -4.02 -2.32 4.78
N THR A 114 -3.02 -1.73 5.43
CA THR A 114 -3.19 -1.07 6.73
C THR A 114 -4.14 0.11 6.67
N GLU A 115 -4.04 0.96 5.63
CA GLU A 115 -4.97 2.09 5.49
C GLU A 115 -6.41 1.62 5.22
N LEU A 116 -6.59 0.57 4.42
CA LEU A 116 -7.91 -0.04 4.20
C LEU A 116 -8.52 -0.61 5.48
N GLU A 117 -7.73 -1.31 6.29
CA GLU A 117 -8.18 -1.85 7.58
C GLU A 117 -8.60 -0.72 8.54
N LYS A 118 -7.80 0.34 8.60
CA LYS A 118 -8.11 1.54 9.39
C LYS A 118 -9.40 2.22 8.93
N LEU A 119 -9.56 2.47 7.63
CA LEU A 119 -10.78 3.08 7.08
C LEU A 119 -12.00 2.19 7.30
N THR A 120 -11.85 0.87 7.20
CA THR A 120 -12.92 -0.09 7.49
C THR A 120 -13.35 0.00 8.96
N GLY A 121 -12.39 0.09 9.89
CA GLY A 121 -12.67 0.31 11.31
C GLY A 121 -13.43 1.62 11.56
N GLN A 122 -12.97 2.72 10.98
CA GLN A 122 -13.63 4.02 11.11
C GLN A 122 -15.06 4.03 10.55
N ILE A 123 -15.30 3.35 9.42
CA ILE A 123 -16.66 3.22 8.86
C ILE A 123 -17.57 2.43 9.81
N ALA A 124 -17.06 1.37 10.43
CA ALA A 124 -17.82 0.61 11.42
C ALA A 124 -18.16 1.46 12.65
N GLU A 125 -17.17 2.19 13.20
CA GLU A 125 -17.38 3.11 14.31
C GLU A 125 -18.42 4.20 14.00
N LEU A 126 -18.36 4.79 12.80
CA LEU A 126 -19.35 5.79 12.36
C LEU A 126 -20.74 5.20 12.21
N LYS A 127 -20.86 3.95 11.75
CA LYS A 127 -22.14 3.26 11.63
C LYS A 127 -22.74 2.99 13.01
N ASP A 128 -21.92 2.58 13.96
CA ASP A 128 -22.35 2.36 15.34
C ASP A 128 -22.73 3.68 16.02
N ALA A 129 -21.92 4.73 15.84
CA ALA A 129 -22.21 6.07 16.33
C ALA A 129 -23.52 6.62 15.74
N LYS A 130 -23.76 6.43 14.43
CA LYS A 130 -25.03 6.81 13.79
C LYS A 130 -26.20 6.05 14.42
N THR A 131 -26.07 4.74 14.61
CA THR A 131 -27.12 3.92 15.21
C THR A 131 -27.42 4.36 16.65
N ALA A 132 -26.38 4.67 17.44
CA ALA A 132 -26.53 5.18 18.80
C ALA A 132 -27.20 6.57 18.82
N ARG A 133 -26.79 7.47 17.91
CA ARG A 133 -27.40 8.79 17.73
C ARG A 133 -28.89 8.65 17.39
N ASP A 134 -29.24 7.83 16.40
CA ASP A 134 -30.64 7.65 15.97
C ASP A 134 -31.52 7.12 17.13
N LYS A 135 -31.00 6.22 17.96
CA LYS A 135 -31.68 5.73 19.18
C LYS A 135 -31.84 6.84 20.21
N ALA A 136 -30.80 7.62 20.47
CA ALA A 136 -30.85 8.71 21.43
C ALA A 136 -31.85 9.79 20.98
N GLU A 137 -31.83 10.16 19.70
CA GLU A 137 -32.76 11.12 19.11
C GLU A 137 -34.22 10.68 19.25
N ALA A 138 -34.51 9.39 19.02
CA ALA A 138 -35.84 8.83 19.24
C ALA A 138 -36.30 8.93 20.71
N VAL A 139 -35.41 8.64 21.66
CA VAL A 139 -35.71 8.73 23.11
C VAL A 139 -35.97 10.18 23.52
N ILE A 140 -35.15 11.12 23.05
CA ILE A 140 -35.28 12.55 23.35
C ILE A 140 -36.60 13.09 22.80
N ASN A 141 -36.92 12.75 21.55
CA ASN A 141 -38.19 13.16 20.94
C ASN A 141 -39.38 12.59 21.70
N ALA A 142 -39.33 11.32 22.10
CA ALA A 142 -40.40 10.72 22.91
C ALA A 142 -40.56 11.42 24.27
N HIS A 143 -39.45 11.75 24.95
CA HIS A 143 -39.47 12.46 26.22
C HIS A 143 -40.02 13.89 26.07
N LEU A 144 -39.59 14.58 25.03
CA LEU A 144 -40.02 15.94 24.70
C LEU A 144 -41.51 16.00 24.38
N GLU A 145 -42.03 15.07 23.58
CA GLU A 145 -43.47 15.01 23.30
C GLU A 145 -44.29 14.64 24.55
N ALA A 146 -43.80 13.74 25.40
CA ALA A 146 -44.43 13.44 26.69
C ALA A 146 -44.51 14.70 27.58
N ARG A 147 -43.45 15.51 27.59
CA ARG A 147 -43.36 16.74 28.38
C ARG A 147 -44.24 17.86 27.85
N LYS A 148 -44.29 18.07 26.52
CA LYS A 148 -45.25 18.99 25.90
C LYS A 148 -46.69 18.60 26.22
N LYS A 149 -47.00 17.30 26.17
CA LYS A 149 -48.33 16.77 26.48
C LYS A 149 -48.72 16.96 27.95
N SER A 150 -47.79 16.77 28.89
CA SER A 150 -48.08 16.98 30.32
C SER A 150 -48.29 18.45 30.68
N MET A 151 -47.61 19.37 29.99
CA MET A 151 -47.66 20.80 30.26
C MET A 151 -48.82 21.53 29.58
N ALA A 152 -49.57 20.88 28.66
CA ALA A 152 -50.68 21.47 27.92
C ALA A 152 -50.33 22.85 27.32
N LEU A 153 -49.20 22.92 26.60
CA LEU A 153 -48.66 24.17 26.08
C LEU A 153 -49.57 24.80 25.00
N PRO A 154 -49.77 26.13 24.99
CA PRO A 154 -50.45 26.83 23.90
C PRO A 154 -49.78 26.62 22.54
N ASP A 155 -50.58 26.59 21.47
CA ASP A 155 -50.11 26.34 20.10
C ASP A 155 -49.04 27.33 19.62
N ALA A 156 -49.13 28.60 20.03
CA ALA A 156 -48.13 29.62 19.70
C ALA A 156 -46.75 29.28 20.28
N ILE A 157 -46.70 28.68 21.48
CA ILE A 157 -45.45 28.26 22.13
C ILE A 157 -44.92 26.99 21.46
N ASN A 158 -45.80 26.05 21.13
CA ASN A 158 -45.41 24.86 20.36
C ASN A 158 -44.80 25.24 19.00
N ALA A 159 -45.37 26.22 18.30
CA ALA A 159 -44.86 26.70 17.02
C ALA A 159 -43.49 27.39 17.12
N LEU A 160 -43.19 28.04 18.25
CA LEU A 160 -41.88 28.63 18.50
C LEU A 160 -40.85 27.56 18.89
N LEU A 161 -41.24 26.60 19.74
CA LEU A 161 -40.38 25.48 20.13
C LEU A 161 -40.00 24.60 18.93
N ALA A 162 -40.90 24.40 17.98
CA ALA A 162 -40.63 23.60 16.78
C ALA A 162 -39.47 24.13 15.90
N LYS A 163 -38.98 25.36 16.14
CA LYS A 163 -37.82 25.94 15.44
C LYS A 163 -36.48 25.62 16.10
N LEU A 164 -36.49 25.10 17.33
CA LEU A 164 -35.30 24.78 18.12
C LEU A 164 -34.94 23.30 17.96
N ASP A 165 -33.66 22.97 18.21
CA ASP A 165 -33.24 21.57 18.32
C ASP A 165 -33.93 20.87 19.51
N PRO A 166 -34.24 19.56 19.46
CA PRO A 166 -34.91 18.85 20.55
C PRO A 166 -34.24 19.01 21.92
N TYR A 167 -32.91 19.12 22.00
CA TYR A 167 -32.22 19.39 23.26
C TYR A 167 -32.48 20.82 23.77
N GLU A 168 -32.47 21.80 22.88
CA GLU A 168 -32.75 23.20 23.22
C GLU A 168 -34.21 23.40 23.63
N GLN A 169 -35.13 22.67 22.98
CA GLN A 169 -36.53 22.62 23.36
C GLN A 169 -36.70 22.09 24.79
N LEU A 170 -36.04 20.98 25.14
CA LEU A 170 -36.08 20.45 26.51
C LEU A 170 -35.50 21.44 27.52
N ALA A 171 -34.35 22.04 27.22
CA ALA A 171 -33.72 23.03 28.10
C ALA A 171 -34.59 24.28 28.29
N TRP A 172 -35.33 24.69 27.26
CA TRP A 172 -36.30 25.78 27.38
C TRP A 172 -37.49 25.38 28.24
N LEU A 173 -38.03 24.18 28.06
CA LEU A 173 -39.14 23.64 28.85
C LEU A 173 -38.77 23.46 30.32
N ASP A 174 -37.52 23.08 30.63
CA ASP A 174 -37.00 23.04 32.00
C ASP A 174 -37.03 24.40 32.67
N LYS A 175 -36.70 25.46 31.93
CA LYS A 175 -36.58 26.82 32.49
C LYS A 175 -37.89 27.59 32.53
N ASN A 176 -38.74 27.40 31.53
CA ASN A 176 -39.92 28.25 31.29
C ASN A 176 -41.23 27.47 31.36
N GLY A 177 -41.18 26.14 31.30
CA GLY A 177 -42.35 25.26 31.12
C GLY A 177 -43.40 25.43 32.20
N GLU A 178 -43.03 25.62 33.47
CA GLU A 178 -43.99 25.83 34.56
C GLU A 178 -44.76 27.15 34.40
N SER A 179 -44.09 28.24 33.99
CA SER A 179 -44.71 29.55 33.80
C SER A 179 -45.67 29.63 32.62
N VAL A 180 -45.50 28.75 31.63
CA VAL A 180 -46.32 28.73 30.41
C VAL A 180 -47.24 27.52 30.31
N SER A 181 -47.06 26.53 31.19
CA SER A 181 -47.95 25.36 31.26
C SER A 181 -49.36 25.82 31.58
N GLY A 182 -50.33 25.26 30.85
CA GLY A 182 -51.76 25.55 30.99
C GLY A 182 -52.36 24.98 32.29
N GLY A 183 -51.62 25.01 33.39
CA GLY A 183 -52.19 24.78 34.70
C GLY A 183 -53.30 25.80 34.91
N ASN A 184 -54.51 25.29 35.20
CA ASN A 184 -55.48 25.99 36.01
C ASN A 184 -54.75 26.49 37.27
N GLY A 185 -54.16 27.67 37.17
CA GLY A 185 -54.06 28.53 38.33
C GLY A 185 -55.45 28.55 38.92
N LYS A 186 -55.51 28.38 40.24
CA LYS A 186 -56.51 29.10 41.03
C LYS A 186 -56.78 30.41 40.29
N HIS A 187 -58.05 30.68 39.99
CA HIS A 187 -58.47 32.04 39.73
C HIS A 187 -58.09 32.84 40.98
N ASP A 188 -56.83 33.29 41.07
CA ASP A 188 -56.51 34.51 41.75
C ASP A 188 -57.29 35.53 40.94
N ALA A 189 -58.38 35.97 41.56
CA ALA A 189 -59.29 36.96 41.03
C ALA A 189 -58.47 38.04 40.33
N ALA A 190 -58.90 38.38 39.11
CA ALA A 190 -58.45 39.59 38.44
C ALA A 190 -58.36 40.74 39.46
N PRO A 191 -57.41 41.68 39.34
CA PRO A 191 -57.50 42.95 40.05
C PRO A 191 -58.69 43.73 39.50
N GLY A 192 -59.89 43.30 39.91
CA GLY A 192 -61.14 43.98 39.71
C GLY A 192 -61.04 45.28 40.49
N GLY A 193 -61.23 46.37 39.76
CA GLY A 193 -61.30 47.70 40.33
C GLY A 193 -62.20 47.73 41.55
N LYS A 194 -61.74 48.43 42.59
CA LYS A 194 -62.56 48.83 43.73
C LYS A 194 -63.79 49.57 43.21
N VAL A 195 -64.91 48.87 43.08
CA VAL A 195 -66.23 49.48 43.13
C VAL A 195 -66.52 49.68 44.61
N GLY A 196 -66.43 50.92 45.05
CA GLY A 196 -66.59 51.29 46.45
C GLY A 196 -68.01 51.02 46.95
N SER A 197 -68.10 50.21 47.99
CA SER A 197 -69.14 50.38 49.01
C SER A 197 -68.47 51.02 50.23
N SER A 198 -68.26 52.33 50.15
CA SER A 198 -68.07 53.15 51.35
C SER A 198 -69.46 53.45 51.88
N GLU A 199 -69.85 52.76 52.95
CA GLU A 199 -70.97 53.20 53.78
C GLU A 199 -70.71 54.65 54.21
N LEU A 200 -71.50 55.58 53.66
CA LEU A 200 -71.44 57.00 54.00
C LEU A 200 -71.64 57.16 55.51
N THR A 201 -70.73 57.90 56.13
CA THR A 201 -70.78 58.18 57.56
C THR A 201 -72.05 58.98 57.91
N PRO A 202 -72.58 58.90 59.14
CA PRO A 202 -73.78 59.65 59.55
C PRO A 202 -73.69 61.17 59.34
N GLU A 203 -72.46 61.70 59.30
CA GLU A 203 -72.17 63.12 59.11
C GLU A 203 -72.32 63.56 57.64
N GLU A 204 -71.93 62.71 56.68
CA GLU A 204 -72.13 62.96 55.23
C GLU A 204 -73.61 62.85 54.81
N LYS A 205 -74.39 62.02 55.51
CA LYS A 205 -75.85 61.94 55.30
C LYS A 205 -76.57 63.23 55.73
N ARG A 206 -76.14 63.87 56.83
CA ARG A 206 -76.69 65.17 57.27
C ARG A 206 -76.33 66.31 56.33
N ALA A 207 -75.11 66.33 55.79
CA ALA A 207 -74.69 67.36 54.84
C ALA A 207 -75.54 67.33 53.55
N ARG A 208 -75.94 66.13 53.08
CA ARG A 208 -76.82 65.97 51.91
C ARG A 208 -78.28 66.36 52.19
N SER A 209 -78.81 66.13 53.38
CA SER A 209 -80.18 66.54 53.72
C SER A 209 -80.33 68.06 53.83
N VAL A 210 -79.28 68.77 54.22
CA VAL A 210 -79.29 70.25 54.25
C VAL A 210 -79.15 70.82 52.83
N SER A 211 -78.38 70.17 51.95
CA SER A 211 -78.24 70.60 50.55
C SER A 211 -79.49 70.41 49.69
N MET A 212 -80.40 69.50 50.06
CA MET A 212 -81.68 69.29 49.36
C MET A 212 -82.82 70.19 49.88
N ALA A 213 -82.66 70.83 51.04
CA ALA A 213 -83.64 71.76 51.61
C ALA A 213 -83.47 73.21 51.14
N SER A 214 -82.44 73.51 50.34
CA SER A 214 -82.14 74.85 49.79
C SER A 214 -82.51 74.98 48.30
N LEU A 215 -83.23 74.01 47.73
CA LEU A 215 -83.60 73.96 46.31
C LEU A 215 -85.12 73.74 46.10
N GLY A 216 -85.93 74.09 47.11
CA GLY A 216 -87.40 74.18 47.02
C GLY A 216 -87.86 75.57 47.41
#